data_AF-A0A151LFM7-F1
#
_entry.id   AF-A0A151LFM7-F1
#
_cell.length_a   1.000
_cell.length_b   1.000
_cell.length_c   1.000
_cell.angle_alpha   90.00
_cell.angle_beta   90.00
_cell.angle_gamma   90.00
#
_symmetry.space_group_name_H-M   'P 1'
#
loop_
_entity.id
_entity.type
_entity.pdbx_description
1 polymer ?
#
loop_
_entity_poly.entity_id
_entity_poly.type
_entity_poly.pdbx_seq_one_letter_code
_entity_poly.pdbx_strand_id
1 'polypeptide(L)'
;MSKKKRANQQKRKKKTEKKKNNYNNIESERGEITYSLINDYHDTNFKKNFYIKSIRTDGNCLFRAVSDQLYNHEENYKEIRKKVVEHLLKNEELYKNFIEYDESYKSYIE
;
A
#
# COMPACT_ATOMS: atom_id res chain seq x y z
N MET A 1 -34.67 -23.33 0.64
CA MET A 1 -33.78 -22.50 1.50
C MET A 1 -32.75 -21.78 0.64
N SER A 2 -32.98 -20.51 0.25
CA SER A 2 -31.95 -19.72 -0.47
C SER A 2 -32.23 -18.21 -0.36
N LYS A 3 -32.03 -17.63 0.83
CA LYS A 3 -32.17 -16.18 1.06
C LYS A 3 -31.05 -15.56 1.91
N LYS A 4 -29.91 -16.25 2.13
CA LYS A 4 -28.84 -15.76 3.03
C LYS A 4 -27.60 -15.15 2.37
N LYS A 5 -27.38 -15.28 1.04
CA LYS A 5 -26.15 -14.77 0.40
C LYS A 5 -26.18 -13.30 -0.06
N ARG A 6 -27.35 -12.67 -0.27
CA ARG A 6 -27.44 -11.29 -0.81
C ARG A 6 -27.33 -10.16 0.23
N ALA A 7 -27.54 -10.43 1.52
CA ALA A 7 -27.54 -9.40 2.56
C ALA A 7 -26.14 -8.89 2.96
N ASN A 8 -25.08 -9.69 2.76
CA ASN A 8 -23.73 -9.33 3.17
C ASN A 8 -22.99 -8.41 2.18
N GLN A 9 -23.36 -8.43 0.90
CA GLN A 9 -22.71 -7.57 -0.11
C GLN A 9 -23.18 -6.11 -0.01
N GLN A 10 -24.42 -5.89 0.44
CA GLN A 10 -24.98 -4.55 0.68
C GLN A 10 -24.49 -3.92 2.01
N LYS A 11 -24.18 -4.73 3.04
CA LYS A 11 -23.57 -4.24 4.29
C LYS A 11 -22.11 -3.80 4.10
N ARG A 12 -21.35 -4.43 3.19
CA ARG A 12 -19.97 -4.02 2.87
C ARG A 12 -19.93 -2.68 2.13
N LYS A 13 -20.85 -2.44 1.19
CA LYS A 13 -20.95 -1.17 0.44
C LYS A 13 -21.34 0.04 1.29
N LYS A 14 -22.23 -0.13 2.29
CA LYS A 14 -22.60 0.98 3.20
C LYS A 14 -21.52 1.34 4.22
N LYS A 15 -20.55 0.46 4.49
CA LYS A 15 -19.41 0.76 5.37
C LYS A 15 -18.33 1.56 4.64
N THR A 16 -18.20 1.38 3.33
CA THR A 16 -17.27 2.14 2.46
C THR A 16 -17.69 3.60 2.27
N GLU A 17 -18.98 3.95 2.35
CA GLU A 17 -19.44 5.34 2.15
C GLU A 17 -19.33 6.23 3.42
N LYS A 18 -19.17 5.65 4.62
CA LYS A 18 -19.12 6.40 5.89
C LYS A 18 -17.72 6.74 6.40
N LYS A 19 -16.65 6.22 5.79
CA LYS A 19 -15.29 6.75 6.01
C LYS A 19 -14.98 7.81 4.95
N LYS A 20 -15.76 8.89 4.93
CA LYS A 20 -15.31 10.14 4.31
C LYS A 20 -14.22 10.67 5.23
N ASN A 21 -12.99 10.46 4.80
CA ASN A 21 -11.80 10.69 5.58
C ASN A 21 -11.68 12.16 5.96
N ASN A 22 -11.48 12.39 7.25
CA ASN A 22 -11.17 13.68 7.84
C ASN A 22 -9.65 13.90 7.74
N TYR A 23 -9.10 13.95 6.52
CA TYR A 23 -7.71 14.33 6.28
C TYR A 23 -7.69 15.84 6.06
N ASN A 24 -7.10 16.58 6.98
CA ASN A 24 -6.81 17.99 6.80
C ASN A 24 -5.75 18.09 5.68
N ASN A 25 -6.18 18.54 4.50
CA ASN A 25 -5.30 18.77 3.35
C ASN A 25 -4.48 20.03 3.63
N ILE A 26 -3.16 19.94 3.53
CA ILE A 26 -2.29 21.12 3.49
C ILE A 26 -2.06 21.39 2.00
N GLU A 27 -2.71 22.41 1.46
CA GLU A 27 -2.44 22.91 0.11
C GLU A 27 -1.07 23.61 0.10
N SER A 28 -0.15 23.12 -0.72
CA SER A 28 1.10 23.81 -1.08
C SER A 28 0.83 24.68 -2.31
N GLU A 29 1.15 25.97 -2.23
CA GLU A 29 1.07 26.93 -3.35
C GLU A 29 1.95 26.56 -4.56
N ARG A 30 2.82 25.55 -4.41
CA ARG A 30 3.63 24.98 -5.49
C ARG A 30 3.02 23.64 -5.88
N GLY A 31 2.34 23.62 -7.01
CA GLY A 31 1.50 22.51 -7.47
C GLY A 31 2.16 21.12 -7.37
N GLU A 32 1.26 20.14 -7.22
CA GLU A 32 1.39 18.70 -7.52
C GLU A 32 1.76 17.69 -6.41
N ILE A 33 1.86 18.06 -5.14
CA ILE A 33 1.98 17.03 -4.08
C ILE A 33 0.94 17.22 -2.97
N THR A 34 -0.06 16.33 -2.94
CA THR A 34 -1.01 16.23 -1.83
C THR A 34 -0.35 15.49 -0.67
N TYR A 35 0.01 16.24 0.37
CA TYR A 35 0.45 15.68 1.64
C TYR A 35 -0.72 15.64 2.62
N SER A 36 -0.86 14.54 3.38
CA SER A 36 -1.80 14.47 4.50
C SER A 36 -1.08 14.13 5.80
N LEU A 37 -1.55 14.69 6.92
CA LEU A 37 -0.99 14.40 8.24
C LEU A 37 -1.38 12.99 8.69
N ILE A 38 -0.44 12.33 9.38
CA ILE A 38 -0.67 11.00 9.96
C ILE A 38 -1.51 11.15 11.22
N ASN A 39 -2.84 11.18 11.09
CA ASN A 39 -3.73 11.43 12.22
C ASN A 39 -4.06 10.17 13.04
N ASP A 40 -3.97 8.99 12.43
CA ASP A 40 -4.41 7.71 13.03
C ASP A 40 -3.32 7.00 13.86
N TYR A 41 -2.14 7.59 13.99
CA TYR A 41 -1.02 7.01 14.76
C TYR A 41 -0.98 7.59 16.19
N HIS A 42 -0.76 6.76 17.20
CA HIS A 42 -0.82 7.18 18.61
C HIS A 42 0.46 7.90 19.11
N ASP A 43 1.56 7.81 18.36
CA ASP A 43 2.81 8.51 18.68
C ASP A 43 2.79 9.95 18.12
N THR A 44 2.85 10.93 19.02
CA THR A 44 2.85 12.35 18.69
C THR A 44 4.15 12.82 18.03
N ASN A 45 5.30 12.21 18.34
CA ASN A 45 6.57 12.51 17.68
C ASN A 45 6.55 12.03 16.22
N PHE A 46 5.87 10.92 15.97
CA PHE A 46 5.68 10.42 14.61
C PHE A 46 4.93 11.44 13.74
N LYS A 47 3.85 12.04 14.27
CA LYS A 47 3.09 13.07 13.54
C LYS A 47 3.88 14.35 13.26
N LYS A 48 4.87 14.66 14.11
CA LYS A 48 5.69 15.86 13.99
C LYS A 48 6.72 15.74 12.87
N ASN A 49 7.25 14.54 12.65
CA ASN A 49 8.38 14.31 11.76
C ASN A 49 8.02 13.60 10.46
N PHE A 50 6.81 13.05 10.35
CA PHE A 50 6.38 12.28 9.18
C PHE A 50 5.03 12.78 8.64
N TYR A 51 4.87 12.67 7.33
CA TYR A 51 3.66 12.96 6.59
C TYR A 51 3.34 11.82 5.63
N ILE A 52 2.10 11.76 5.14
CA ILE A 52 1.70 10.84 4.06
C ILE A 52 1.82 11.59 2.74
N LYS A 53 2.61 11.06 1.82
CA LYS A 53 2.64 11.50 0.42
C LYS A 53 1.68 10.63 -0.39
N SER A 54 0.86 11.25 -1.23
CA SER A 54 0.05 10.50 -2.19
C SER A 54 0.95 9.82 -3.23
N ILE A 55 0.74 8.53 -3.44
CA ILE A 55 1.43 7.69 -4.44
C ILE A 55 0.40 7.19 -5.44
N ARG A 56 0.79 6.98 -6.70
CA ARG A 56 -0.13 6.43 -7.70
C ARG A 56 -0.78 5.10 -7.24
N THR A 57 -2.11 5.08 -7.23
CA THR A 57 -2.92 3.94 -6.78
C THR A 57 -3.08 2.88 -7.88
N ASP A 58 -2.02 2.12 -8.13
CA ASP A 58 -2.03 0.95 -9.01
C ASP A 58 -1.44 -0.30 -8.30
N GLY A 59 -1.37 -1.43 -9.00
CA GLY A 59 -0.79 -2.67 -8.46
C GLY A 59 0.71 -2.62 -8.17
N ASN A 60 1.39 -1.50 -8.46
CA ASN A 60 2.80 -1.28 -8.17
C ASN A 60 3.02 -0.25 -7.05
N CYS A 61 1.96 0.23 -6.40
CA CYS A 61 2.02 1.30 -5.40
C CYS A 61 3.04 1.06 -4.28
N LEU A 62 3.23 -0.21 -3.85
CA LEU A 62 4.26 -0.57 -2.88
C LEU A 62 5.67 -0.21 -3.39
N PHE A 63 6.01 -0.62 -4.61
CA PHE A 63 7.32 -0.35 -5.20
C PHE A 63 7.49 1.13 -5.56
N ARG A 64 6.41 1.82 -5.92
CA ARG A 64 6.40 3.27 -6.15
C ARG A 64 6.66 4.05 -4.85
N ALA A 65 6.04 3.63 -3.75
CA ALA A 65 6.31 4.21 -2.43
C ALA A 65 7.77 4.00 -2.00
N VAL A 66 8.34 2.82 -2.24
CA VAL A 66 9.77 2.58 -1.98
C VAL A 66 10.65 3.43 -2.89
N SER A 67 10.30 3.59 -4.18
CA SER A 67 11.01 4.49 -5.10
C SER A 67 11.00 5.92 -4.59
N ASP A 68 9.86 6.41 -4.12
CA ASP A 68 9.72 7.74 -3.56
C ASP A 68 10.61 7.93 -2.31
N GLN A 69 10.63 6.96 -1.40
CA GLN A 69 11.47 7.05 -0.20
C GLN A 69 12.98 7.00 -0.49
N LEU A 70 13.40 6.33 -1.56
CA LEU A 70 14.81 6.22 -1.93
C LEU A 70 15.29 7.35 -2.86
N TYR A 71 14.44 7.80 -3.77
CA TYR A 71 14.82 8.67 -4.90
C TYR A 71 13.96 9.94 -5.01
N ASN A 72 12.98 10.13 -4.12
CA ASN A 72 12.02 11.24 -4.14
C ASN A 72 11.17 11.33 -5.43
N HIS A 73 11.05 10.22 -6.17
CA HIS A 73 10.15 10.07 -7.32
C HIS A 73 9.71 8.60 -7.50
N GLU A 74 8.59 8.36 -8.18
CA GLU A 74 8.00 7.01 -8.31
C GLU A 74 8.62 6.17 -9.45
N GLU A 75 9.37 6.78 -10.36
CA GLU A 75 9.74 6.20 -11.66
C GLU A 75 10.60 4.91 -11.60
N ASN A 76 11.28 4.64 -10.49
CA ASN A 76 12.17 3.47 -10.39
C ASN A 76 11.47 2.19 -9.91
N TYR A 77 10.15 2.20 -9.80
CA TYR A 77 9.36 1.09 -9.26
C TYR A 77 9.61 -0.27 -9.97
N LYS A 78 9.85 -0.26 -11.29
CA LYS A 78 10.13 -1.49 -12.06
C LYS A 78 11.47 -2.12 -11.68
N GLU A 79 12.51 -1.31 -11.61
CA GLU A 79 13.86 -1.78 -11.22
C GLU A 79 13.89 -2.23 -9.77
N ILE A 80 13.17 -1.54 -8.88
CA ILE A 80 13.01 -1.96 -7.49
C ILE A 80 12.30 -3.32 -7.42
N ARG A 81 11.17 -3.50 -8.13
CA ARG A 81 10.45 -4.78 -8.17
C ARG A 81 11.35 -5.91 -8.68
N LYS A 82 12.11 -5.67 -9.76
CA LYS A 82 13.06 -6.65 -10.30
C LYS A 82 14.10 -7.06 -9.25
N LYS A 83 14.73 -6.10 -8.57
CA LYS A 83 15.70 -6.36 -7.51
C LYS A 83 15.10 -7.14 -6.33
N VAL A 84 13.86 -6.82 -5.94
CA VAL A 84 13.14 -7.54 -4.88
C VAL A 84 12.90 -8.99 -5.31
N VAL A 85 12.37 -9.23 -6.51
CA VAL A 85 12.13 -10.59 -7.03
C VAL A 85 13.43 -11.39 -7.14
N GLU A 86 14.50 -10.79 -7.66
CA GLU A 86 15.83 -11.43 -7.72
C GLU A 86 16.37 -11.78 -6.33
N HIS A 87 16.10 -10.96 -5.32
CA HIS A 87 16.47 -11.25 -3.94
C HIS A 87 15.64 -12.40 -3.37
N LEU A 88 14.33 -12.39 -3.60
CA LEU A 88 13.44 -13.47 -3.15
C LEU A 88 13.85 -14.82 -3.76
N LEU A 89 14.08 -14.88 -5.08
CA LEU A 89 14.56 -16.08 -5.78
C LEU A 89 15.82 -16.70 -5.15
N LYS A 90 16.75 -15.86 -4.67
CA LYS A 90 18.03 -16.32 -4.07
C LYS A 90 17.89 -16.76 -2.61
N ASN A 91 16.76 -16.50 -1.96
CA ASN A 91 16.59 -16.60 -0.51
C ASN A 91 15.30 -17.34 -0.11
N GLU A 92 14.87 -18.34 -0.90
CA GLU A 92 13.61 -19.08 -0.68
C GLU A 92 13.42 -19.55 0.77
N GLU A 93 14.45 -20.14 1.39
CA GLU A 93 14.38 -20.66 2.76
C GLU A 93 13.97 -19.60 3.80
N LEU A 94 14.29 -18.33 3.56
CA LEU A 94 13.92 -17.22 4.44
C LEU A 94 12.46 -16.79 4.26
N TYR A 95 11.91 -16.98 3.06
CA TYR A 95 10.65 -16.36 2.66
C TYR A 95 9.50 -17.35 2.40
N LYS A 96 9.78 -18.64 2.21
CA LYS A 96 8.75 -19.64 1.86
C LYS A 96 7.59 -19.72 2.84
N ASN A 97 7.84 -19.43 4.12
CA ASN A 97 6.83 -19.47 5.17
C ASN A 97 5.86 -18.27 5.15
N PHE A 98 6.08 -17.28 4.27
CA PHE A 98 5.16 -16.14 4.08
C PHE A 98 4.15 -16.37 2.95
N ILE A 99 4.28 -17.47 2.18
CA ILE A 99 3.39 -17.79 1.06
C ILE A 99 2.22 -18.65 1.55
N GLU A 100 1.04 -18.48 0.93
CA GLU A 100 -0.14 -19.28 1.24
C GLU A 100 0.09 -20.76 0.86
N TYR A 101 -0.51 -21.69 1.61
CA TYR A 101 -0.22 -23.14 1.51
C TYR A 101 -0.65 -23.78 0.19
N ASP A 102 -1.52 -23.13 -0.59
CA ASP A 102 -2.04 -23.63 -1.87
C ASP A 102 -1.20 -23.21 -3.08
N GLU A 103 -0.11 -22.45 -2.87
CA GLU A 103 0.81 -22.03 -3.92
C GLU A 103 2.27 -22.43 -3.59
N SER A 104 3.00 -22.92 -4.60
CA SER A 104 4.44 -23.17 -4.43
C SER A 104 5.23 -21.86 -4.45
N TYR A 105 6.33 -21.78 -3.71
CA TYR A 105 7.20 -20.58 -3.69
C TYR A 105 7.63 -20.15 -5.10
N LYS A 106 7.97 -21.13 -5.96
CA LYS A 106 8.35 -20.87 -7.34
C LYS A 106 7.22 -20.20 -8.14
N SER A 107 5.99 -20.71 -8.05
CA SER A 107 4.82 -20.14 -8.71
C SER A 107 4.55 -18.71 -8.26
N TYR A 108 4.70 -18.44 -6.96
CA TYR A 108 4.46 -17.11 -6.40
C TYR A 108 5.44 -16.04 -6.92
N ILE A 109 6.67 -16.45 -7.25
CA ILE A 109 7.74 -15.53 -7.66
C ILE A 109 7.81 -15.34 -9.19
N GLU A 110 7.38 -16.33 -9.98
CA GLU A 110 7.31 -16.26 -11.46
C GLU A 110 6.34 -15.18 -11.97
#